data_AF-A0A7X7YXW6-F1
#
_entry.id   AF-A0A7X7YXW6-F1
#
_cell.length_a   1.000
_cell.length_b   1.000
_cell.length_c   1.000
_cell.angle_alpha   90.00
_cell.angle_beta   90.00
_cell.angle_gamma   90.00
#
_symmetry.space_group_name_H-M   'P 1'
#
loop_
_entity.id
_entity.type
_entity.pdbx_description
1 polymer ?
#
loop_
_entity_poly.entity_id
_entity_poly.type
_entity_poly.pdbx_seq_one_letter_code
_entity_poly.pdbx_strand_id
1 'polypeptide(L)'
;VADGKARTTGVHNYRIVMRNEQRDFLYDPTNLMSNDYIGATLIYNEREAYYDVGVHLKSSEHGRPKPTRVGFSVTFSPEYPFRGVHEKLAFDRSNGQQVGQQEMLLHAAMNRYGGFSKYHDLGYIIAPNDQHSSGVEVQMARYEQLYCQEMYGDAGGDGTLFEYELIYPLTATVGNDPEGLKIPQEGGGVSGLDVSTYLGEDREKYRWHFLIKNHRDQDNYAPIIRMTQTLGLGGSAFNQATERYLDVPEWLRAFAIGSVVGVSDNWISGSAHNALFYHRPTDDRMLFFLHDLDYYSGSVSLKGNSTLRKLTQTVERDRFFYGCVYDFLTASFNRRYMTHWAGHYSTLLPEQPWASWLDYIDMRSANAMSQVLAAVPGRVPFEVLAVSGRTLTGRGWITVQEIRDLATDTPLDVVWKDWTTWEAQLPEGVSGGALGAYNTMGELMETAVIP
;
A
#
# COMPACT_ATOMS: atom_id res chain seq x y z
N VAL A 1 -19.48 25.34 -13.30
CA VAL A 1 -20.21 25.23 -14.59
C VAL A 1 -21.66 24.87 -14.30
N ALA A 2 -22.64 25.56 -14.87
CA ALA A 2 -24.06 25.34 -14.58
C ALA A 2 -24.73 24.42 -15.63
N ASP A 3 -24.26 23.17 -15.73
CA ASP A 3 -24.74 22.19 -16.71
C ASP A 3 -25.48 20.99 -16.07
N GLY A 4 -25.71 21.04 -14.75
CA GLY A 4 -26.42 20.00 -14.00
C GLY A 4 -25.63 18.70 -13.77
N LYS A 5 -24.36 18.62 -14.19
CA LYS A 5 -23.53 17.42 -14.01
C LYS A 5 -22.83 17.33 -12.66
N ALA A 6 -22.70 18.46 -11.98
CA ALA A 6 -22.04 18.53 -10.68
C ALA A 6 -22.86 17.82 -9.61
N ARG A 7 -22.16 17.07 -8.76
CA ARG A 7 -22.79 16.36 -7.66
C ARG A 7 -23.03 17.26 -6.46
N THR A 8 -24.20 17.10 -5.83
CA THR A 8 -24.65 17.94 -4.70
C THR A 8 -24.64 17.24 -3.34
N THR A 9 -24.08 16.03 -3.26
CA THR A 9 -24.01 15.22 -2.03
C THR A 9 -22.96 15.72 -1.03
N GLY A 10 -22.16 16.72 -1.40
CA GLY A 10 -21.04 17.21 -0.60
C GLY A 10 -19.69 16.58 -0.97
N VAL A 11 -19.66 15.57 -1.84
CA VAL A 11 -18.42 15.03 -2.41
C VAL A 11 -17.70 16.06 -3.26
N HIS A 12 -16.37 16.01 -3.28
CA HIS A 12 -15.59 16.91 -4.11
C HIS A 12 -15.77 16.61 -5.60
N ASN A 13 -16.10 17.63 -6.38
CA ASN A 13 -16.25 17.52 -7.84
C ASN A 13 -14.92 17.86 -8.52
N TYR A 14 -14.52 17.04 -9.48
CA TYR A 14 -13.34 17.23 -10.31
C TYR A 14 -13.76 17.22 -11.77
N ARG A 15 -13.83 18.39 -12.41
CA ARG A 15 -14.27 18.49 -13.80
C ARG A 15 -13.10 18.69 -14.74
N ILE A 16 -12.95 17.81 -15.71
CA ILE A 16 -11.95 17.96 -16.76
C ILE A 16 -12.63 18.57 -17.99
N VAL A 17 -12.14 19.72 -18.44
CA VAL A 17 -12.62 20.41 -19.64
C VAL A 17 -11.53 20.38 -20.70
N MET A 18 -11.86 19.89 -21.89
CA MET A 18 -10.95 19.76 -23.04
C MET A 18 -11.66 20.21 -24.31
N ARG A 19 -10.90 20.65 -25.33
CA ARG A 19 -11.48 20.86 -26.67
C ARG A 19 -11.86 19.50 -27.28
N ASN A 20 -12.88 19.50 -28.15
CA ASN A 20 -13.36 18.27 -28.78
C ASN A 20 -12.24 17.50 -29.50
N GLU A 21 -11.38 18.17 -30.25
CA GLU A 21 -10.27 17.52 -30.96
C GLU A 21 -9.28 16.83 -30.00
N GLN A 22 -8.97 17.46 -28.86
CA GLN A 22 -8.10 16.89 -27.83
C GLN A 22 -8.76 15.71 -27.12
N ARG A 23 -10.06 15.80 -26.85
CA ARG A 23 -10.85 14.69 -26.30
C ARG A 23 -10.88 13.52 -27.27
N ASP A 24 -11.14 13.77 -28.55
CA ASP A 24 -11.24 12.72 -29.56
C ASP A 24 -9.89 12.04 -29.75
N PHE A 25 -8.79 12.81 -29.74
CA PHE A 25 -7.44 12.25 -29.73
C PHE A 25 -7.12 11.46 -28.45
N LEU A 26 -7.55 11.91 -27.27
CA LEU A 26 -7.35 11.19 -25.99
C LEU A 26 -7.95 9.77 -26.03
N TYR A 27 -9.05 9.58 -26.75
CA TYR A 27 -9.76 8.29 -26.85
C TYR A 27 -9.49 7.54 -28.17
N ASP A 28 -8.66 8.06 -29.06
CA ASP A 28 -8.30 7.37 -30.31
C ASP A 28 -7.63 6.02 -29.97
N PRO A 29 -8.06 4.88 -30.57
CA PRO A 29 -7.44 3.58 -30.36
C PRO A 29 -5.91 3.59 -30.48
N THR A 30 -5.35 4.40 -31.38
CA THR A 30 -3.90 4.52 -31.57
C THR A 30 -3.19 5.32 -30.48
N ASN A 31 -3.94 6.07 -29.68
CA ASN A 31 -3.41 6.90 -28.60
C ASN A 31 -3.70 6.35 -27.19
N LEU A 32 -4.59 5.35 -27.06
CA LEU A 32 -4.98 4.80 -25.76
C LEU A 32 -3.78 4.35 -24.91
N MET A 33 -2.68 3.89 -25.50
CA MET A 33 -1.49 3.42 -24.76
C MET A 33 -0.50 4.53 -24.39
N SER A 34 -0.72 5.75 -24.86
CA SER A 34 0.15 6.89 -24.55
C SER A 34 0.08 7.28 -23.08
N ASN A 35 1.22 7.69 -22.52
CA ASN A 35 1.30 8.38 -21.23
C ASN A 35 1.61 9.88 -21.40
N ASP A 36 1.65 10.37 -22.65
CA ASP A 36 1.83 11.79 -22.91
C ASP A 36 0.58 12.57 -22.49
N TYR A 37 0.80 13.72 -21.85
CA TYR A 37 -0.27 14.55 -21.36
C TYR A 37 -0.84 15.45 -22.46
N ILE A 38 -2.17 15.48 -22.55
CA ILE A 38 -2.93 16.36 -23.44
C ILE A 38 -3.48 17.53 -22.63
N GLY A 39 -3.31 18.76 -23.13
CA GLY A 39 -3.72 19.97 -22.42
C GLY A 39 -5.23 20.05 -22.15
N ALA A 40 -5.59 20.43 -20.92
CA ALA A 40 -6.96 20.57 -20.43
C ALA A 40 -7.07 21.69 -19.38
N THR A 41 -8.26 21.83 -18.79
CA THR A 41 -8.50 22.59 -17.55
C THR A 41 -9.17 21.67 -16.54
N LEU A 42 -8.68 21.65 -15.30
CA LEU A 42 -9.37 21.00 -14.18
C LEU A 42 -10.13 22.07 -13.40
N ILE A 43 -11.44 21.87 -13.19
CA ILE A 43 -12.25 22.72 -12.32
C ILE A 43 -12.59 21.92 -11.05
N TYR A 44 -12.04 22.35 -9.92
CA TYR A 44 -12.27 21.77 -8.61
C TYR A 44 -13.48 22.40 -7.92
N ASN A 45 -14.39 21.56 -7.43
CA ASN A 45 -15.65 21.93 -6.77
C ASN A 45 -16.49 22.95 -7.54
N GLU A 46 -16.39 22.96 -8.88
CA GLU A 46 -17.07 23.93 -9.75
C GLU A 46 -16.73 25.39 -9.44
N ARG A 47 -15.61 25.66 -8.74
CA ARG A 47 -15.26 26.98 -8.20
C ARG A 47 -13.84 27.41 -8.54
N GLU A 48 -12.87 26.52 -8.40
CA GLU A 48 -11.47 26.82 -8.64
C GLU A 48 -11.01 26.17 -9.93
N ALA A 49 -10.37 26.92 -10.82
CA ALA A 49 -9.87 26.42 -12.09
C ALA A 49 -8.34 26.33 -12.07
N TYR A 50 -7.83 25.18 -12.44
CA TYR A 50 -6.43 24.90 -12.72
C TYR A 50 -6.29 24.85 -14.25
N TYR A 51 -5.72 25.92 -14.81
CA TYR A 51 -5.47 26.05 -16.24
C TYR A 51 -4.19 25.33 -16.64
N ASP A 52 -4.05 25.06 -17.94
CA ASP A 52 -2.87 24.43 -18.55
C ASP A 52 -2.43 23.14 -17.84
N VAL A 53 -3.39 22.37 -17.35
CA VAL A 53 -3.13 21.04 -16.79
C VAL A 53 -2.92 20.04 -17.92
N GLY A 54 -2.09 19.04 -17.67
CA GLY A 54 -1.93 17.90 -18.57
C GLY A 54 -2.82 16.73 -18.15
N VAL A 55 -3.46 16.06 -19.10
CA VAL A 55 -4.33 14.89 -18.84
C VAL A 55 -3.94 13.70 -19.72
N HIS A 56 -3.83 12.51 -19.13
CA HIS A 56 -3.81 11.25 -19.88
C HIS A 56 -4.74 10.22 -19.21
N LEU A 57 -5.08 9.15 -19.95
CA LEU A 57 -5.88 8.05 -19.41
C LEU A 57 -5.04 7.22 -18.43
N LYS A 58 -5.63 6.89 -17.27
CA LYS A 58 -5.09 5.89 -16.32
C LYS A 58 -5.80 4.56 -16.56
N SER A 59 -5.04 3.47 -16.44
CA SER A 59 -5.37 2.04 -16.41
C SER A 59 -4.29 1.29 -17.22
N SER A 60 -4.36 -0.03 -17.27
CA SER A 60 -3.45 -0.87 -18.08
C SER A 60 -3.90 -0.92 -19.56
N GLU A 61 -3.11 -1.56 -20.42
CA GLU A 61 -3.47 -1.95 -21.79
C GLU A 61 -4.83 -2.66 -21.89
N HIS A 62 -5.16 -3.51 -20.92
CA HIS A 62 -6.46 -4.17 -20.82
C HIS A 62 -7.59 -3.22 -20.40
N GLY A 63 -7.29 -2.21 -19.58
CA GLY A 63 -8.32 -1.37 -18.96
C GLY A 63 -8.64 -0.09 -19.70
N ARG A 64 -7.67 0.56 -20.36
CA ARG A 64 -7.91 1.81 -21.11
C ARG A 64 -8.92 1.67 -22.27
N PRO A 65 -9.05 0.51 -22.95
CA PRO A 65 -10.11 0.28 -23.93
C PRO A 65 -11.50 0.02 -23.32
N LYS A 66 -11.62 -0.10 -21.99
CA LYS A 66 -12.86 -0.49 -21.31
C LYS A 66 -13.48 0.72 -20.61
N PRO A 67 -14.73 1.09 -20.96
CA PRO A 67 -15.39 2.26 -20.35
C PRO A 67 -15.51 2.23 -18.82
N THR A 68 -15.57 1.03 -18.24
CA THR A 68 -15.71 0.79 -16.79
C THR A 68 -14.39 0.85 -16.03
N ARG A 69 -13.23 0.81 -16.70
CA ARG A 69 -11.91 0.69 -16.05
C ARG A 69 -11.00 1.89 -16.30
N VAL A 70 -11.28 2.68 -17.35
CA VAL A 70 -10.49 3.87 -17.64
C VAL A 70 -10.67 4.91 -16.53
N GLY A 71 -9.56 5.41 -16.01
CA GLY A 71 -9.44 6.55 -15.10
C GLY A 71 -8.66 7.68 -15.73
N PHE A 72 -8.22 8.64 -14.91
CA PHE A 72 -7.50 9.82 -15.41
C PHE A 72 -6.28 10.11 -14.54
N SER A 73 -5.23 10.64 -15.17
CA SER A 73 -4.04 11.18 -14.52
C SER A 73 -3.91 12.64 -14.94
N VAL A 74 -3.78 13.53 -13.96
CA VAL A 74 -3.73 14.98 -14.18
C VAL A 74 -2.46 15.52 -13.56
N THR A 75 -1.69 16.29 -14.33
CA THR A 75 -0.51 17.02 -13.85
C THR A 75 -0.77 18.53 -13.88
N PHE A 76 -0.18 19.24 -12.92
CA PHE A 76 -0.40 20.67 -12.70
C PHE A 76 0.83 21.48 -13.11
N SER A 77 0.62 22.78 -13.33
CA SER A 77 1.73 23.72 -13.46
C SER A 77 2.56 23.73 -12.16
N PRO A 78 3.91 23.73 -12.24
CA PRO A 78 4.76 23.89 -11.06
C PRO A 78 4.50 25.18 -10.27
N GLU A 79 3.94 26.22 -10.92
CA GLU A 79 3.60 27.49 -10.27
C GLU A 79 2.26 27.44 -9.50
N TYR A 80 1.41 26.46 -9.78
CA TYR A 80 0.09 26.33 -9.16
C TYR A 80 -0.28 24.86 -8.87
N PRO A 81 0.47 24.18 -7.98
CA PRO A 81 0.19 22.81 -7.59
C PRO A 81 -1.16 22.68 -6.86
N PHE A 82 -1.82 21.54 -7.00
CA PHE A 82 -3.09 21.29 -6.33
C PHE A 82 -2.92 21.28 -4.81
N ARG A 83 -3.75 22.07 -4.12
CA ARG A 83 -3.64 22.32 -2.66
C ARG A 83 -2.24 22.79 -2.21
N GLY A 84 -1.47 23.40 -3.11
CA GLY A 84 -0.15 23.97 -2.81
C GLY A 84 1.02 22.98 -2.82
N VAL A 85 0.77 21.67 -2.93
CA VAL A 85 1.83 20.64 -2.80
C VAL A 85 1.73 19.48 -3.81
N HIS A 86 0.58 19.24 -4.43
CA HIS A 86 0.40 18.10 -5.33
C HIS A 86 0.61 18.51 -6.79
N GLU A 87 1.71 18.04 -7.38
CA GLU A 87 2.02 18.23 -8.81
C GLU A 87 1.20 17.31 -9.73
N LYS A 88 0.60 16.27 -9.15
CA LYS A 88 -0.16 15.26 -9.86
C LYS A 88 -1.29 14.69 -9.02
N LEU A 89 -2.41 14.43 -9.67
CA LEU A 89 -3.52 13.64 -9.16
C LEU A 89 -3.76 12.45 -10.08
N ALA A 90 -4.19 11.33 -9.51
CA ALA A 90 -4.81 10.26 -10.28
C ALA A 90 -6.21 10.00 -9.78
N PHE A 91 -7.11 9.72 -10.72
CA PHE A 91 -8.51 9.45 -10.50
C PHE A 91 -8.76 8.00 -10.90
N ASP A 92 -8.83 7.12 -9.91
CA ASP A 92 -9.16 5.73 -10.11
C ASP A 92 -10.68 5.53 -10.05
N ARG A 93 -11.21 4.91 -11.09
CA ARG A 93 -12.64 4.59 -11.21
C ARG A 93 -12.90 3.12 -10.94
N SER A 94 -11.88 2.28 -11.10
CA SER A 94 -12.06 0.84 -11.13
C SER A 94 -12.13 0.22 -9.75
N ASN A 95 -12.85 -0.90 -9.76
CA ASN A 95 -12.92 -1.90 -8.74
C ASN A 95 -12.85 -3.24 -9.49
N GLY A 96 -11.63 -3.65 -9.79
CA GLY A 96 -11.32 -4.69 -10.75
C GLY A 96 -11.84 -4.36 -12.15
N GLN A 97 -12.95 -4.98 -12.55
CA GLN A 97 -13.53 -4.84 -13.90
C GLN A 97 -14.73 -3.89 -13.98
N GLN A 98 -15.21 -3.38 -12.85
CA GLN A 98 -16.37 -2.49 -12.77
C GLN A 98 -15.97 -1.13 -12.17
N VAL A 99 -16.88 -0.16 -12.24
CA VAL A 99 -16.70 1.11 -11.51
C VAL A 99 -17.03 0.90 -10.04
N GLY A 100 -16.14 1.28 -9.13
CA GLY A 100 -16.41 1.24 -7.70
C GLY A 100 -15.28 1.82 -6.85
N GLN A 101 -15.62 2.29 -5.64
CA GLN A 101 -14.69 3.01 -4.76
C GLN A 101 -14.52 2.29 -3.41
N GLN A 102 -14.74 0.98 -3.39
CA GLN A 102 -14.73 0.19 -2.17
C GLN A 102 -13.35 0.15 -1.47
N GLU A 103 -12.25 0.30 -2.21
CA GLU A 103 -10.89 0.34 -1.68
C GLU A 103 -10.71 1.50 -0.67
N MET A 104 -11.55 2.53 -0.72
CA MET A 104 -11.58 3.60 0.30
C MET A 104 -11.82 3.07 1.72
N LEU A 105 -12.62 2.01 1.89
CA LEU A 105 -12.81 1.38 3.21
C LEU A 105 -11.51 0.75 3.72
N LEU A 106 -10.73 0.16 2.82
CA LEU A 106 -9.43 -0.40 3.14
C LEU A 106 -8.44 0.71 3.52
N HIS A 107 -8.37 1.80 2.75
CA HIS A 107 -7.53 2.95 3.10
C HIS A 107 -7.91 3.54 4.46
N ALA A 108 -9.21 3.64 4.78
CA ALA A 108 -9.66 4.06 6.10
C ALA A 108 -9.19 3.12 7.23
N ALA A 109 -9.22 1.80 6.99
CA ALA A 109 -8.71 0.83 7.95
C ALA A 109 -7.19 0.96 8.14
N MET A 110 -6.43 1.10 7.04
CA MET A 110 -4.97 1.25 7.05
C MET A 110 -4.55 2.51 7.80
N ASN A 111 -5.22 3.64 7.52
CA ASN A 111 -4.97 4.92 8.19
C ASN A 111 -5.18 4.83 9.71
N ARG A 112 -6.24 4.15 10.18
CA ARG A 112 -6.49 3.99 11.63
C ARG A 112 -5.43 3.16 12.34
N TYR A 113 -4.95 2.12 11.66
CA TYR A 113 -3.93 1.22 12.18
C TYR A 113 -2.52 1.86 12.16
N GLY A 114 -2.33 2.93 11.39
CA GLY A 114 -1.01 3.54 11.17
C GLY A 114 -0.19 2.82 10.09
N GLY A 115 -0.87 2.10 9.19
CA GLY A 115 -0.24 1.53 8.00
C GLY A 115 0.00 2.57 6.90
N PHE A 116 0.87 2.26 5.95
CA PHE A 116 1.14 3.11 4.79
C PHE A 116 -0.11 3.33 3.95
N SER A 117 -0.38 4.55 3.53
CA SER A 117 -1.52 4.91 2.69
C SER A 117 -1.13 6.01 1.73
N LYS A 118 -1.57 5.95 0.45
CA LYS A 118 -1.16 6.89 -0.60
C LYS A 118 -1.98 8.18 -0.57
N TYR A 119 -2.34 8.70 0.60
CA TYR A 119 -3.21 9.88 0.74
C TYR A 119 -4.39 9.89 -0.23
N HIS A 120 -5.39 9.07 0.09
CA HIS A 120 -6.58 8.91 -0.76
C HIS A 120 -7.71 9.84 -0.31
N ASP A 121 -8.47 10.34 -1.27
CA ASP A 121 -9.72 11.06 -1.03
C ASP A 121 -10.84 10.48 -1.90
N LEU A 122 -12.11 10.68 -1.50
CA LEU A 122 -13.27 10.26 -2.28
C LEU A 122 -13.77 11.44 -3.11
N GLY A 123 -13.88 11.24 -4.42
CA GLY A 123 -14.27 12.27 -5.37
C GLY A 123 -15.40 11.87 -6.30
N TYR A 124 -15.88 12.85 -7.06
CA TYR A 124 -16.73 12.64 -8.24
C TYR A 124 -16.08 13.33 -9.45
N ILE A 125 -15.74 12.56 -10.47
CA ILE A 125 -15.15 13.09 -11.70
C ILE A 125 -16.24 13.39 -12.72
N ILE A 126 -16.16 14.57 -13.32
CA ILE A 126 -16.94 14.97 -14.50
C ILE A 126 -15.97 14.94 -15.67
N ALA A 127 -15.98 13.81 -16.38
CA ALA A 127 -15.00 13.49 -17.40
C ALA A 127 -15.27 14.23 -18.73
N PRO A 128 -14.28 14.32 -19.63
CA PRO A 128 -14.46 14.93 -20.95
C PRO A 128 -15.48 14.19 -21.84
N ASN A 129 -15.71 12.90 -21.55
CA ASN A 129 -16.77 12.09 -22.12
C ASN A 129 -17.66 11.58 -20.98
N ASP A 130 -18.95 11.90 -21.05
CA ASP A 130 -19.92 11.66 -19.97
C ASP A 130 -20.06 10.19 -19.56
N GLN A 131 -19.76 9.25 -20.47
CA GLN A 131 -19.77 7.82 -20.14
C GLN A 131 -18.73 7.44 -19.06
N HIS A 132 -17.76 8.31 -18.78
CA HIS A 132 -16.71 8.11 -17.78
C HIS A 132 -16.90 8.97 -16.52
N SER A 133 -17.98 9.73 -16.41
CA SER A 133 -18.27 10.49 -15.18
C SER A 133 -18.78 9.54 -14.09
N SER A 134 -18.14 9.54 -12.92
CA SER A 134 -18.49 8.65 -11.80
C SER A 134 -17.85 9.09 -10.48
N GLY A 135 -18.16 8.36 -9.40
CA GLY A 135 -17.28 8.34 -8.23
C GLY A 135 -15.87 7.90 -8.61
N VAL A 136 -14.89 8.40 -7.85
CA VAL A 136 -13.46 8.10 -8.00
C VAL A 136 -12.77 8.02 -6.65
N GLU A 137 -11.77 7.14 -6.57
CA GLU A 137 -10.69 7.30 -5.62
C GLU A 137 -9.69 8.33 -6.18
N VAL A 138 -9.47 9.40 -5.43
CA VAL A 138 -8.49 10.43 -5.75
C VAL A 138 -7.19 10.05 -5.05
N GLN A 139 -6.20 9.64 -5.84
CA GLN A 139 -4.88 9.25 -5.37
C GLN A 139 -3.96 10.47 -5.38
N MET A 140 -3.48 10.89 -4.21
CA MET A 140 -2.56 12.02 -4.03
C MET A 140 -1.20 11.52 -3.53
N ALA A 141 -0.08 12.15 -3.91
CA ALA A 141 1.28 11.74 -3.54
C ALA A 141 1.73 10.32 -3.95
N ARG A 142 0.89 9.27 -3.96
CA ARG A 142 1.16 7.94 -4.55
C ARG A 142 2.42 7.22 -4.04
N TYR A 143 2.81 7.46 -2.78
CA TYR A 143 4.09 7.05 -2.21
C TYR A 143 5.34 7.62 -2.91
N GLU A 144 5.15 8.60 -3.79
CA GLU A 144 6.24 9.30 -4.47
C GLU A 144 6.91 10.30 -3.48
N GLN A 145 7.72 11.20 -4.01
CA GLN A 145 8.61 12.07 -3.24
C GLN A 145 7.92 12.76 -2.05
N LEU A 146 6.78 13.43 -2.27
CA LEU A 146 6.06 14.16 -1.20
C LEU A 146 5.70 13.26 -0.01
N TYR A 147 5.20 12.05 -0.27
CA TYR A 147 4.84 11.13 0.81
C TYR A 147 6.08 10.74 1.63
N CYS A 148 7.16 10.39 0.95
CA CYS A 148 8.38 9.93 1.61
C CYS A 148 9.10 11.06 2.36
N GLN A 149 8.99 12.31 1.89
CA GLN A 149 9.46 13.50 2.61
C GLN A 149 8.71 13.70 3.93
N GLU A 150 7.38 13.61 3.90
CA GLU A 150 6.58 13.77 5.11
C GLU A 150 6.81 12.64 6.12
N MET A 151 6.97 11.40 5.63
CA MET A 151 7.14 10.24 6.51
C MET A 151 8.56 10.07 7.04
N TYR A 152 9.60 10.43 6.26
CA TYR A 152 11.00 10.11 6.58
C TYR A 152 11.91 11.34 6.59
N GLY A 153 11.35 12.55 6.56
CA GLY A 153 12.07 13.82 6.50
C GLY A 153 12.55 14.17 5.09
N ASP A 154 13.12 15.37 4.91
CA ASP A 154 13.51 15.91 3.59
C ASP A 154 14.34 14.93 2.75
N ALA A 155 15.41 14.38 3.32
CA ALA A 155 16.26 13.38 2.66
C ALA A 155 15.48 12.10 2.33
N GLY A 156 14.47 11.79 3.13
CA GLY A 156 13.53 10.71 2.88
C GLY A 156 12.78 10.82 1.56
N GLY A 157 12.72 11.99 0.92
CA GLY A 157 12.17 12.16 -0.42
C GLY A 157 13.04 11.65 -1.55
N ASP A 158 14.36 11.61 -1.35
CA ASP A 158 15.37 11.46 -2.42
C ASP A 158 15.51 10.01 -2.93
N GLY A 159 14.86 9.07 -2.26
CA GLY A 159 14.89 7.65 -2.60
C GLY A 159 14.20 7.30 -3.91
N THR A 160 14.42 6.07 -4.37
CA THR A 160 13.82 5.55 -5.61
C THR A 160 12.67 4.59 -5.30
N LEU A 161 11.49 4.87 -5.88
CA LEU A 161 10.30 4.04 -5.84
C LEU A 161 10.23 3.18 -7.11
N PHE A 162 10.09 1.88 -6.92
CA PHE A 162 9.94 0.89 -7.98
C PHE A 162 8.56 0.25 -7.92
N GLU A 163 7.83 0.27 -9.03
CA GLU A 163 6.62 -0.53 -9.24
C GLU A 163 6.99 -1.88 -9.84
N TYR A 164 6.63 -2.94 -9.14
CA TYR A 164 6.81 -4.31 -9.61
C TYR A 164 5.68 -4.69 -10.54
N GLU A 165 6.02 -4.98 -11.80
CA GLU A 165 5.06 -5.04 -12.90
C GLU A 165 5.36 -6.16 -13.89
N LEU A 166 4.32 -6.58 -14.62
CA LEU A 166 4.39 -7.52 -15.72
C LEU A 166 4.86 -6.86 -17.03
N ILE A 167 5.35 -7.70 -17.93
CA ILE A 167 5.57 -7.33 -19.34
C ILE A 167 4.30 -7.60 -20.13
N TYR A 168 3.79 -6.55 -20.79
CA TYR A 168 2.59 -6.59 -21.61
C TYR A 168 2.93 -6.43 -23.11
N PRO A 169 3.08 -7.52 -23.87
CA PRO A 169 3.38 -7.46 -25.29
C PRO A 169 2.16 -6.98 -26.11
N LEU A 170 2.33 -5.88 -26.86
CA LEU A 170 1.37 -5.44 -27.87
C LEU A 170 1.63 -6.08 -29.23
N THR A 171 0.72 -6.95 -29.67
CA THR A 171 0.85 -7.75 -30.90
C THR A 171 0.03 -7.22 -32.07
N ALA A 172 -0.93 -6.32 -31.83
CA ALA A 172 -1.79 -5.78 -32.87
C ALA A 172 -1.30 -4.40 -33.37
N THR A 173 -1.50 -4.16 -34.67
CA THR A 173 -1.24 -2.87 -35.33
C THR A 173 -2.43 -2.49 -36.21
N VAL A 174 -2.54 -1.20 -36.52
CA VAL A 174 -3.53 -0.68 -37.48
C VAL A 174 -3.37 -1.42 -38.82
N GLY A 175 -4.47 -1.98 -39.33
CA GLY A 175 -4.49 -2.67 -40.62
C GLY A 175 -3.70 -3.98 -40.67
N ASN A 176 -3.19 -4.48 -39.54
CA ASN A 176 -2.27 -5.63 -39.47
C ASN A 176 -0.97 -5.40 -40.28
N ASP A 177 -0.55 -4.13 -40.40
CA ASP A 177 0.72 -3.75 -41.00
C ASP A 177 1.83 -3.80 -39.93
N PRO A 178 2.94 -4.55 -40.12
CA PRO A 178 4.06 -4.56 -39.16
C PRO A 178 4.64 -3.17 -38.84
N GLU A 179 4.54 -2.22 -39.78
CA GLU A 179 4.99 -0.82 -39.61
C GLU A 179 3.87 0.10 -39.10
N GLY A 180 2.66 -0.43 -38.92
CA GLY A 180 1.49 0.31 -38.45
C GLY A 180 1.58 0.66 -36.96
N LEU A 181 0.83 1.70 -36.55
CA LEU A 181 0.72 2.09 -35.14
C LEU A 181 0.17 0.94 -34.29
N LYS A 182 0.73 0.75 -33.10
CA LYS A 182 0.24 -0.21 -32.11
C LYS A 182 -1.15 0.19 -31.64
N ILE A 183 -2.03 -0.79 -31.49
CA ILE A 183 -3.37 -0.62 -30.94
C ILE A 183 -3.56 -1.54 -29.73
N PRO A 184 -4.41 -1.18 -28.77
CA PRO A 184 -4.70 -2.04 -27.62
C PRO A 184 -5.32 -3.36 -28.07
N GLN A 185 -4.91 -4.45 -27.43
CA GLN A 185 -5.56 -5.74 -27.61
C GLN A 185 -5.58 -6.57 -26.33
N GLU A 186 -6.66 -7.34 -26.18
CA GLU A 186 -6.72 -8.43 -25.21
C GLU A 186 -6.00 -9.65 -25.82
N GLY A 187 -5.09 -10.31 -25.09
CA GLY A 187 -4.60 -11.62 -25.48
C GLY A 187 -3.17 -11.73 -26.03
N GLY A 188 -2.26 -10.84 -25.63
CA GLY A 188 -0.81 -11.03 -25.84
C GLY A 188 -0.14 -12.00 -24.85
N GLY A 189 -0.86 -12.40 -23.79
CA GLY A 189 -0.26 -12.98 -22.59
C GLY A 189 0.49 -11.91 -21.79
N VAL A 190 0.98 -12.30 -20.61
CA VAL A 190 1.81 -11.46 -19.75
C VAL A 190 2.98 -12.27 -19.23
N SER A 191 4.12 -11.63 -18.99
CA SER A 191 5.31 -12.29 -18.44
C SER A 191 5.76 -11.57 -17.18
N GLY A 192 5.95 -12.32 -16.10
CA GLY A 192 6.43 -11.81 -14.83
C GLY A 192 7.74 -12.45 -14.42
N LEU A 193 8.41 -11.82 -13.45
CA LEU A 193 9.66 -12.28 -12.87
C LEU A 193 9.46 -12.43 -11.37
N ASP A 194 9.75 -13.58 -10.75
CA ASP A 194 9.72 -13.68 -9.28
C ASP A 194 10.66 -12.64 -8.66
N VAL A 195 10.16 -11.83 -7.72
CA VAL A 195 10.91 -10.74 -7.08
C VAL A 195 12.25 -11.15 -6.47
N SER A 196 12.41 -12.42 -6.09
CA SER A 196 13.65 -12.98 -5.52
C SER A 196 14.67 -13.43 -6.58
N THR A 197 14.36 -13.25 -7.86
CA THR A 197 15.24 -13.62 -8.97
C THR A 197 16.30 -12.55 -9.19
N TYR A 198 17.54 -12.87 -8.81
CA TYR A 198 18.70 -12.04 -9.12
C TYR A 198 19.21 -12.31 -10.55
N LEU A 199 19.28 -11.26 -11.38
CA LEU A 199 19.62 -11.32 -12.81
C LEU A 199 21.06 -10.87 -13.12
N GLY A 200 21.86 -10.58 -12.08
CA GLY A 200 23.18 -9.99 -12.16
C GLY A 200 23.15 -8.46 -12.01
N GLU A 201 24.26 -7.79 -12.31
CA GLU A 201 24.41 -6.34 -12.13
C GLU A 201 23.91 -5.50 -13.34
N ASP A 202 23.45 -6.16 -14.41
CA ASP A 202 22.95 -5.48 -15.60
C ASP A 202 21.53 -4.94 -15.36
N ARG A 203 21.43 -3.63 -15.14
CA ARG A 203 20.16 -2.92 -14.90
C ARG A 203 19.13 -3.12 -16.00
N GLU A 204 19.53 -3.33 -17.25
CA GLU A 204 18.60 -3.47 -18.38
C GLU A 204 17.67 -4.68 -18.20
N LYS A 205 18.13 -5.71 -17.49
CA LYS A 205 17.34 -6.91 -17.18
C LYS A 205 16.21 -6.67 -16.17
N TYR A 206 16.31 -5.61 -15.37
CA TYR A 206 15.34 -5.27 -14.33
C TYR A 206 14.28 -4.27 -14.79
N ARG A 207 14.59 -3.45 -15.80
CA ARG A 207 13.73 -2.34 -16.24
C ARG A 207 12.30 -2.71 -16.56
N TRP A 208 12.12 -3.87 -17.18
CA TRP A 208 10.81 -4.33 -17.62
C TRP A 208 9.94 -4.84 -16.48
N HIS A 209 10.54 -5.18 -15.34
CA HIS A 209 9.87 -5.77 -14.19
C HIS A 209 9.75 -4.80 -13.01
N PHE A 210 10.61 -3.78 -12.96
CA PHE A 210 10.66 -2.79 -11.89
C PHE A 210 10.71 -1.38 -12.50
N LEU A 211 9.54 -0.76 -12.59
CA LEU A 211 9.39 0.56 -13.18
C LEU A 211 9.71 1.64 -12.14
N ILE A 212 10.71 2.48 -12.42
CA ILE A 212 10.99 3.63 -11.57
C ILE A 212 9.84 4.64 -11.68
N LYS A 213 9.29 5.06 -10.53
CA LYS A 213 8.10 5.95 -10.45
C LYS A 213 8.44 7.40 -10.12
N ASN A 214 9.57 7.66 -9.48
CA ASN A 214 10.11 8.99 -9.19
C ASN A 214 11.58 9.04 -9.61
N HIS A 215 12.16 10.24 -9.80
CA HIS A 215 13.58 10.39 -10.14
C HIS A 215 14.05 9.53 -11.34
N ARG A 216 13.18 9.39 -12.35
CA ARG A 216 13.38 8.47 -13.48
C ARG A 216 14.65 8.74 -14.28
N ASP A 217 15.09 9.99 -14.30
CA ASP A 217 16.31 10.48 -14.92
C ASP A 217 17.59 9.97 -14.25
N GLN A 218 17.54 9.66 -12.96
CA GLN A 218 18.68 9.08 -12.24
C GLN A 218 18.97 7.65 -12.67
N ASP A 219 17.93 6.92 -13.11
CA ASP A 219 18.07 5.61 -13.72
C ASP A 219 18.85 4.59 -12.84
N ASN A 220 18.61 4.68 -11.53
CA ASN A 220 19.34 3.94 -10.52
C ASN A 220 18.61 2.65 -10.13
N TYR A 221 19.12 1.51 -10.60
CA TYR A 221 18.58 0.17 -10.28
C TYR A 221 19.39 -0.56 -9.18
N ALA A 222 20.46 0.03 -8.64
CA ALA A 222 21.28 -0.65 -7.64
C ALA A 222 20.50 -1.14 -6.41
N PRO A 223 19.52 -0.39 -5.86
CA PRO A 223 18.73 -0.85 -4.71
C PRO A 223 17.88 -2.09 -5.03
N ILE A 224 17.21 -2.12 -6.19
CA ILE A 224 16.36 -3.27 -6.57
C ILE A 224 17.20 -4.51 -6.88
N ILE A 225 18.37 -4.33 -7.50
CA ILE A 225 19.35 -5.42 -7.72
C ILE A 225 19.74 -6.04 -6.38
N ARG A 226 20.14 -5.21 -5.40
CA ARG A 226 20.52 -5.67 -4.05
C ARG A 226 19.35 -6.32 -3.30
N MET A 227 18.13 -5.81 -3.46
CA MET A 227 16.93 -6.40 -2.89
C MET A 227 16.71 -7.82 -3.43
N THR A 228 16.72 -8.00 -4.75
CA THR A 228 16.52 -9.32 -5.38
C THR A 228 17.60 -10.32 -4.95
N GLN A 229 18.86 -9.88 -4.85
CA GLN A 229 19.95 -10.68 -4.31
C GLN A 229 19.68 -11.10 -2.86
N THR A 230 19.27 -10.16 -2.00
CA THR A 230 18.96 -10.41 -0.59
C THR A 230 17.83 -11.42 -0.44
N LEU A 231 16.75 -11.26 -1.21
CA LEU A 231 15.59 -12.14 -1.19
C LEU A 231 15.90 -13.55 -1.72
N GLY A 232 16.87 -13.67 -2.63
CA GLY A 232 17.37 -14.95 -3.16
C GLY A 232 18.18 -15.77 -2.15
N LEU A 233 18.67 -15.18 -1.05
CA LEU A 233 19.44 -15.90 -0.03
C LEU A 233 18.58 -16.86 0.79
N GLY A 234 19.21 -17.80 1.51
CA GLY A 234 18.54 -18.69 2.47
C GLY A 234 19.23 -18.73 3.84
N GLY A 235 18.55 -19.29 4.83
CA GLY A 235 19.10 -19.55 6.17
C GLY A 235 19.62 -18.30 6.89
N SER A 236 20.73 -18.43 7.62
CA SER A 236 21.33 -17.33 8.39
C SER A 236 21.79 -16.17 7.51
N ALA A 237 22.27 -16.44 6.28
CA ALA A 237 22.67 -15.40 5.34
C ALA A 237 21.49 -14.50 4.94
N PHE A 238 20.30 -15.09 4.74
CA PHE A 238 19.07 -14.33 4.49
C PHE A 238 18.69 -13.45 5.69
N ASN A 239 18.75 -13.97 6.92
CA ASN A 239 18.39 -13.19 8.11
C ASN A 239 19.33 -11.99 8.32
N GLN A 240 20.63 -12.21 8.20
CA GLN A 240 21.63 -11.14 8.33
C GLN A 240 21.52 -10.09 7.22
N ALA A 241 21.24 -10.52 5.97
CA ALA A 241 21.09 -9.59 4.86
C ALA A 241 19.79 -8.77 4.96
N THR A 242 18.69 -9.40 5.37
CA THR A 242 17.41 -8.71 5.56
C THR A 242 17.45 -7.70 6.71
N GLU A 243 18.15 -8.01 7.81
CA GLU A 243 18.38 -7.06 8.92
C GLU A 243 19.16 -5.80 8.52
N ARG A 244 20.02 -5.90 7.50
CA ARG A 244 20.79 -4.77 7.00
C ARG A 244 20.06 -3.97 5.93
N TYR A 245 19.39 -4.64 4.99
CA TYR A 245 18.94 -4.02 3.75
C TYR A 245 17.42 -3.89 3.62
N LEU A 246 16.63 -4.56 4.45
CA LEU A 246 15.17 -4.40 4.45
C LEU A 246 14.73 -3.72 5.75
N ASP A 247 13.66 -2.93 5.66
CA ASP A 247 12.88 -2.56 6.84
C ASP A 247 11.93 -3.71 7.18
N VAL A 248 12.45 -4.74 7.85
CA VAL A 248 11.70 -5.98 8.12
C VAL A 248 10.39 -5.73 8.88
N PRO A 249 10.33 -4.89 9.93
CA PRO A 249 9.06 -4.53 10.57
C PRO A 249 8.03 -3.99 9.58
N GLU A 250 8.42 -3.07 8.70
CA GLU A 250 7.50 -2.50 7.73
C GLU A 250 7.06 -3.48 6.64
N TRP A 251 7.94 -4.39 6.24
CA TRP A 251 7.56 -5.51 5.36
C TRP A 251 6.52 -6.42 6.03
N LEU A 252 6.72 -6.77 7.30
CA LEU A 252 5.79 -7.63 8.04
C LEU A 252 4.44 -6.94 8.27
N ARG A 253 4.42 -5.62 8.49
CA ARG A 253 3.18 -4.82 8.55
C ARG A 253 2.44 -4.81 7.21
N ALA A 254 3.13 -4.57 6.11
CA ALA A 254 2.54 -4.60 4.77
C ALA A 254 1.95 -5.99 4.47
N PHE A 255 2.70 -7.06 4.75
CA PHE A 255 2.20 -8.43 4.65
C PHE A 255 0.98 -8.67 5.54
N ALA A 256 1.00 -8.24 6.80
CA ALA A 256 -0.12 -8.42 7.73
C ALA A 256 -1.39 -7.78 7.18
N ILE A 257 -1.32 -6.52 6.72
CA ILE A 257 -2.45 -5.81 6.12
C ILE A 257 -2.95 -6.55 4.87
N GLY A 258 -2.10 -6.75 3.86
CA GLY A 258 -2.55 -7.35 2.60
C GLY A 258 -3.08 -8.79 2.77
N SER A 259 -2.44 -9.59 3.62
CA SER A 259 -2.89 -10.95 3.91
C SER A 259 -4.20 -10.99 4.71
N VAL A 260 -4.43 -10.07 5.65
CA VAL A 260 -5.72 -9.94 6.36
C VAL A 260 -6.83 -9.60 5.39
N VAL A 261 -6.61 -8.60 4.54
CA VAL A 261 -7.58 -8.17 3.55
C VAL A 261 -7.85 -9.30 2.55
N GLY A 262 -6.84 -10.12 2.27
CA GLY A 262 -6.95 -11.24 1.35
C GLY A 262 -6.81 -10.81 -0.11
N VAL A 263 -5.93 -9.85 -0.38
CA VAL A 263 -5.66 -9.37 -1.75
C VAL A 263 -5.21 -10.52 -2.63
N SER A 264 -5.82 -10.73 -3.80
CA SER A 264 -5.57 -11.93 -4.62
C SER A 264 -4.73 -11.67 -5.87
N ASP A 265 -4.89 -10.53 -6.52
CA ASP A 265 -4.10 -10.16 -7.71
C ASP A 265 -2.91 -9.28 -7.32
N ASN A 266 -2.09 -9.80 -6.43
CA ASN A 266 -1.04 -9.04 -5.77
C ASN A 266 0.14 -9.94 -5.42
N TRP A 267 1.35 -9.38 -5.37
CA TRP A 267 2.54 -10.11 -4.93
C TRP A 267 2.38 -10.81 -3.58
N ILE A 268 1.60 -10.24 -2.65
CA ILE A 268 1.26 -10.90 -1.38
C ILE A 268 0.57 -12.26 -1.56
N SER A 269 -0.17 -12.46 -2.66
CA SER A 269 -0.80 -13.74 -3.01
C SER A 269 0.00 -14.54 -4.04
N GLY A 270 1.19 -14.08 -4.42
CA GLY A 270 2.09 -14.77 -5.34
C GLY A 270 1.98 -14.32 -6.80
N SER A 271 1.20 -13.28 -7.11
CA SER A 271 1.25 -12.65 -8.44
C SER A 271 2.61 -11.98 -8.67
N ALA A 272 2.98 -11.81 -9.93
CA ALA A 272 4.26 -11.18 -10.30
C ALA A 272 4.15 -9.66 -10.54
N HIS A 273 3.26 -8.98 -9.82
CA HIS A 273 3.04 -7.52 -9.90
C HIS A 273 2.38 -6.95 -8.63
N ASN A 274 1.95 -5.69 -8.71
CA ASN A 274 1.14 -4.99 -7.70
C ASN A 274 1.85 -4.89 -6.34
N ALA A 275 3.15 -4.62 -6.39
CA ALA A 275 3.94 -4.24 -5.22
C ALA A 275 4.76 -2.99 -5.52
N LEU A 276 4.97 -2.16 -4.52
CA LEU A 276 5.88 -1.02 -4.59
C LEU A 276 7.05 -1.23 -3.64
N PHE A 277 8.26 -1.03 -4.13
CA PHE A 277 9.48 -1.13 -3.34
C PHE A 277 10.16 0.23 -3.31
N TYR A 278 10.45 0.74 -2.12
CA TYR A 278 11.05 2.06 -1.95
C TYR A 278 12.41 1.94 -1.31
N HIS A 279 13.44 2.48 -1.95
CA HIS A 279 14.75 2.67 -1.33
C HIS A 279 14.71 3.91 -0.45
N ARG A 280 14.75 3.74 0.88
CA ARG A 280 14.83 4.86 1.82
C ARG A 280 16.30 5.26 2.02
N PRO A 281 16.69 6.48 1.61
CA PRO A 281 18.09 6.89 1.62
C PRO A 281 18.60 7.24 3.02
N THR A 282 17.72 7.50 4.00
CA THR A 282 18.12 7.88 5.35
C THR A 282 18.82 6.76 6.13
N ASP A 283 18.61 5.49 5.73
CA ASP A 283 19.24 4.33 6.36
C ASP A 283 19.58 3.18 5.39
N ASP A 284 19.53 3.43 4.08
CA ASP A 284 19.83 2.46 3.00
C ASP A 284 18.97 1.18 3.03
N ARG A 285 17.74 1.28 3.56
CA ARG A 285 16.79 0.15 3.62
C ARG A 285 15.75 0.20 2.52
N MET A 286 15.35 -0.98 2.05
CA MET A 286 14.21 -1.17 1.16
C MET A 286 12.93 -1.38 1.96
N LEU A 287 11.91 -0.59 1.66
CA LEU A 287 10.55 -0.72 2.17
C LEU A 287 9.65 -1.39 1.13
N PHE A 288 8.55 -1.97 1.61
CA PHE A 288 7.50 -2.56 0.80
C PHE A 288 6.18 -1.85 1.08
N PHE A 289 5.62 -1.22 0.04
CA PHE A 289 4.31 -0.58 0.08
C PHE A 289 3.28 -1.38 -0.71
N LEU A 290 2.07 -1.42 -0.18
CA LEU A 290 0.92 -2.06 -0.81
C LEU A 290 0.44 -1.26 -2.02
N HIS A 291 0.16 -1.96 -3.12
CA HIS A 291 -0.29 -1.34 -4.37
C HIS A 291 -1.43 -2.13 -4.99
N ASP A 292 -2.38 -1.42 -5.63
CA ASP A 292 -3.51 -1.98 -6.40
C ASP A 292 -4.23 -3.09 -5.64
N LEU A 293 -5.02 -2.69 -4.64
CA LEU A 293 -5.61 -3.60 -3.68
C LEU A 293 -7.07 -3.87 -3.99
N ASP A 294 -7.52 -3.80 -5.24
CA ASP A 294 -8.94 -3.85 -5.63
C ASP A 294 -9.47 -5.28 -5.93
N TYR A 295 -8.60 -6.30 -5.88
CA TYR A 295 -8.94 -7.72 -6.00
C TYR A 295 -8.75 -8.51 -4.71
N TYR A 296 -9.77 -9.29 -4.32
CA TYR A 296 -9.82 -9.94 -3.02
C TYR A 296 -10.37 -11.36 -3.04
N SER A 297 -9.97 -12.15 -2.04
CA SER A 297 -10.49 -13.50 -1.78
C SER A 297 -10.67 -13.75 -0.28
N GLY A 298 -11.86 -14.21 0.11
CA GLY A 298 -12.25 -14.35 1.52
C GLY A 298 -11.56 -15.49 2.29
N SER A 299 -10.99 -16.47 1.58
CA SER A 299 -10.54 -17.75 2.18
C SER A 299 -9.03 -18.00 2.07
N VAL A 300 -8.24 -16.96 1.86
CA VAL A 300 -6.78 -17.11 1.68
C VAL A 300 -6.05 -17.25 3.02
N SER A 301 -4.93 -17.98 2.99
CA SER A 301 -4.01 -18.12 4.13
C SER A 301 -3.29 -16.82 4.44
N LEU A 302 -3.10 -16.52 5.73
CA LEU A 302 -2.28 -15.38 6.17
C LEU A 302 -0.81 -15.46 5.69
N LYS A 303 -0.28 -16.67 5.44
CA LYS A 303 1.12 -16.88 5.02
C LYS A 303 1.23 -17.53 3.63
N GLY A 304 0.43 -17.03 2.69
CA GLY A 304 0.42 -17.49 1.29
C GLY A 304 1.73 -17.21 0.52
N ASN A 305 2.43 -16.12 0.84
CA ASN A 305 3.66 -15.72 0.16
C ASN A 305 4.91 -16.48 0.66
N SER A 306 5.80 -16.87 -0.26
CA SER A 306 7.05 -17.59 0.05
C SER A 306 8.06 -16.74 0.81
N THR A 307 8.20 -15.46 0.45
CA THR A 307 9.07 -14.50 1.14
C THR A 307 8.59 -14.23 2.55
N LEU A 308 7.28 -14.04 2.76
CA LEU A 308 6.72 -13.91 4.11
C LEU A 308 7.04 -15.13 4.97
N ARG A 309 6.84 -16.36 4.44
CA ARG A 309 7.20 -17.59 5.17
C ARG A 309 8.68 -17.64 5.54
N LYS A 310 9.58 -17.15 4.68
CA LYS A 310 11.02 -17.04 4.99
C LYS A 310 11.30 -16.00 6.07
N LEU A 311 10.67 -14.82 5.99
CA LEU A 311 10.83 -13.75 6.98
C LEU A 311 10.37 -14.19 8.37
N THR A 312 9.29 -14.95 8.47
CA THR A 312 8.73 -15.40 9.74
C THR A 312 9.30 -16.72 10.25
N GLN A 313 10.53 -17.11 9.87
CA GLN A 313 11.16 -18.34 10.39
C GLN A 313 11.71 -18.20 11.80
N THR A 314 11.96 -16.97 12.26
CA THR A 314 12.38 -16.66 13.64
C THR A 314 11.16 -16.39 14.50
N VAL A 315 11.17 -16.83 15.76
CA VAL A 315 10.07 -16.61 16.70
C VAL A 315 9.71 -15.12 16.85
N GLU A 316 10.69 -14.24 16.88
CA GLU A 316 10.50 -12.80 17.02
C GLU A 316 9.69 -12.21 15.85
N ARG A 317 10.15 -12.41 14.61
CA ARG A 317 9.43 -11.94 13.41
C ARG A 317 8.06 -12.60 13.25
N ASP A 318 7.92 -13.86 13.66
CA ASP A 318 6.63 -14.55 13.61
C ASP A 318 5.63 -13.95 14.61
N ARG A 319 6.06 -13.73 15.85
CA ARG A 319 5.28 -13.01 16.87
C ARG A 319 4.91 -11.61 16.40
N PHE A 320 5.83 -10.88 15.80
CA PHE A 320 5.57 -9.53 15.28
C PHE A 320 4.53 -9.53 14.17
N PHE A 321 4.64 -10.44 13.20
CA PHE A 321 3.64 -10.59 12.14
C PHE A 321 2.24 -10.86 12.69
N TYR A 322 2.09 -11.83 13.59
CA TYR A 322 0.79 -12.14 14.18
C TYR A 322 0.26 -11.03 15.10
N GLY A 323 1.14 -10.29 15.77
CA GLY A 323 0.80 -9.05 16.48
C GLY A 323 0.20 -8.01 15.53
N CYS A 324 0.86 -7.75 14.40
CA CYS A 324 0.36 -6.82 13.38
C CYS A 324 -1.02 -7.23 12.86
N VAL A 325 -1.20 -8.53 12.57
CA VAL A 325 -2.48 -9.07 12.13
C VAL A 325 -3.56 -8.86 13.19
N TYR A 326 -3.27 -9.19 14.45
CA TYR A 326 -4.21 -9.06 15.56
C TYR A 326 -4.61 -7.59 15.78
N ASP A 327 -3.63 -6.69 15.80
CA ASP A 327 -3.86 -5.26 16.03
C ASP A 327 -4.65 -4.64 14.87
N PHE A 328 -4.32 -4.97 13.61
CA PHE A 328 -5.07 -4.46 12.45
C PHE A 328 -6.54 -4.91 12.48
N LEU A 329 -6.80 -6.19 12.78
CA LEU A 329 -8.16 -6.73 12.91
C LEU A 329 -8.96 -6.04 14.03
N THR A 330 -8.34 -5.86 15.19
CA THR A 330 -9.02 -5.31 16.37
C THR A 330 -9.19 -3.80 16.32
N ALA A 331 -8.22 -3.08 15.76
CA ALA A 331 -8.25 -1.62 15.68
C ALA A 331 -9.15 -1.11 14.56
N SER A 332 -9.12 -1.73 13.37
CA SER A 332 -9.70 -1.10 12.19
C SER A 332 -10.33 -2.02 11.15
N PHE A 333 -9.80 -3.22 10.89
CA PHE A 333 -10.39 -4.16 9.92
C PHE A 333 -11.46 -5.04 10.58
N ASN A 334 -12.53 -4.40 11.07
CA ASN A 334 -13.69 -5.04 11.66
C ASN A 334 -14.97 -4.24 11.37
N ARG A 335 -16.13 -4.92 11.42
CA ARG A 335 -17.42 -4.31 11.09
C ARG A 335 -17.74 -3.08 11.94
N ARG A 336 -17.41 -3.09 13.24
CA ARG A 336 -17.72 -1.99 14.16
C ARG A 336 -17.07 -0.69 13.70
N TYR A 337 -15.77 -0.70 13.46
CA TYR A 337 -15.04 0.48 12.99
C TYR A 337 -15.47 0.87 11.56
N MET A 338 -15.61 -0.11 10.67
CA MET A 338 -15.93 0.13 9.26
C MET A 338 -17.36 0.62 9.00
N THR A 339 -18.30 0.38 9.91
CA THR A 339 -19.69 0.86 9.79
C THR A 339 -19.74 2.39 9.74
N HIS A 340 -18.88 3.07 10.50
CA HIS A 340 -18.80 4.54 10.46
C HIS A 340 -18.42 5.04 9.06
N TRP A 341 -17.36 4.49 8.48
CA TRP A 341 -16.85 4.90 7.17
C TRP A 341 -17.79 4.51 6.02
N ALA A 342 -18.36 3.31 6.04
CA ALA A 342 -19.37 2.91 5.07
C ALA A 342 -20.60 3.83 5.11
N GLY A 343 -21.05 4.19 6.32
CA GLY A 343 -22.11 5.18 6.51
C GLY A 343 -21.73 6.54 5.94
N HIS A 344 -20.55 7.06 6.28
CA HIS A 344 -20.05 8.34 5.77
C HIS A 344 -19.95 8.36 4.24
N TYR A 345 -19.28 7.39 3.63
CA TYR A 345 -19.12 7.32 2.18
C TYR A 345 -20.46 7.13 1.45
N SER A 346 -21.44 6.45 2.05
CA SER A 346 -22.79 6.36 1.48
C SER A 346 -23.50 7.71 1.37
N THR A 347 -23.17 8.69 2.21
CA THR A 347 -23.72 10.05 2.10
C THR A 347 -23.13 10.81 0.91
N LEU A 348 -21.88 10.49 0.53
CA LEU A 348 -21.13 11.14 -0.54
C LEU A 348 -21.42 10.49 -1.90
N LEU A 349 -21.41 9.15 -1.96
CA LEU A 349 -21.68 8.34 -3.16
C LEU A 349 -22.75 7.27 -2.85
N PRO A 350 -24.05 7.63 -2.79
CA PRO A 350 -25.14 6.73 -2.39
C PRO A 350 -25.44 5.59 -3.37
N GLU A 351 -24.94 5.66 -4.61
CA GLU A 351 -25.09 4.60 -5.61
C GLU A 351 -24.13 3.43 -5.42
N GLN A 352 -23.09 3.61 -4.60
CA GLN A 352 -22.09 2.56 -4.34
C GLN A 352 -22.59 1.59 -3.25
N PRO A 353 -22.35 0.28 -3.40
CA PRO A 353 -22.88 -0.74 -2.49
C PRO A 353 -22.04 -0.88 -1.20
N TRP A 354 -21.85 0.20 -0.43
CA TRP A 354 -20.96 0.21 0.75
C TRP A 354 -21.29 -0.85 1.81
N ALA A 355 -22.58 -1.18 1.97
CA ALA A 355 -23.01 -2.15 2.98
C ALA A 355 -22.55 -3.59 2.68
N SER A 356 -22.47 -3.99 1.40
CA SER A 356 -22.03 -5.36 1.04
C SER A 356 -20.58 -5.62 1.46
N TRP A 357 -19.78 -4.57 1.55
CA TRP A 357 -18.40 -4.63 2.04
C TRP A 357 -18.27 -4.91 3.52
N LEU A 358 -19.22 -4.45 4.33
CA LEU A 358 -19.20 -4.72 5.76
C LEU A 358 -19.37 -6.22 6.03
N ASP A 359 -20.15 -6.92 5.21
CA ASP A 359 -20.33 -8.38 5.32
C ASP A 359 -19.03 -9.12 4.97
N TYR A 360 -18.37 -8.70 3.88
CA TYR A 360 -17.07 -9.24 3.50
C TYR A 360 -16.02 -9.02 4.60
N ILE A 361 -15.89 -7.79 5.10
CA ILE A 361 -14.93 -7.43 6.15
C ILE A 361 -15.18 -8.26 7.41
N ASP A 362 -16.43 -8.42 7.84
CA ASP A 362 -16.77 -9.18 9.05
C ASP A 362 -16.38 -10.66 8.91
N MET A 363 -16.75 -11.29 7.78
CA MET A 363 -16.39 -12.69 7.50
C MET A 363 -14.87 -12.88 7.39
N ARG A 364 -14.19 -11.98 6.68
CA ARG A 364 -12.74 -12.07 6.48
C ARG A 364 -11.99 -11.81 7.78
N SER A 365 -12.42 -10.84 8.57
CA SER A 365 -11.87 -10.53 9.89
C SER A 365 -11.97 -11.74 10.83
N ALA A 366 -13.13 -12.39 10.87
CA ALA A 366 -13.33 -13.61 11.65
C ALA A 366 -12.44 -14.78 11.16
N ASN A 367 -12.29 -14.95 9.85
CA ASN A 367 -11.41 -15.98 9.28
C ASN A 367 -9.92 -15.71 9.60
N ALA A 368 -9.46 -14.48 9.44
CA ALA A 368 -8.08 -14.10 9.76
C ALA A 368 -7.80 -14.27 11.26
N MET A 369 -8.73 -13.84 12.12
CA MET A 369 -8.62 -14.02 13.57
C MET A 369 -8.53 -15.51 13.96
N SER A 370 -9.32 -16.40 13.33
CA SER A 370 -9.23 -17.83 13.62
C SER A 370 -7.88 -18.42 13.21
N GLN A 371 -7.29 -17.95 12.11
CA GLN A 371 -5.92 -18.34 11.72
C GLN A 371 -4.87 -17.85 12.73
N VAL A 372 -5.01 -16.64 13.28
CA VAL A 372 -4.13 -16.15 14.36
C VAL A 372 -4.23 -17.07 15.58
N LEU A 373 -5.45 -17.30 16.07
CA LEU A 373 -5.68 -18.08 17.29
C LEU A 373 -5.28 -19.55 17.15
N ALA A 374 -5.25 -20.09 15.92
CA ALA A 374 -4.73 -21.43 15.65
C ALA A 374 -3.20 -21.49 15.56
N ALA A 375 -2.55 -20.38 15.20
CA ALA A 375 -1.11 -20.32 14.98
C ALA A 375 -0.32 -19.98 16.25
N VAL A 376 -0.93 -19.29 17.21
CA VAL A 376 -0.24 -18.79 18.42
C VAL A 376 -0.75 -19.50 19.68
N PRO A 377 0.06 -19.62 20.76
CA PRO A 377 -0.40 -20.18 22.02
C PRO A 377 -1.54 -19.39 22.65
N GLY A 378 -2.22 -20.01 23.63
CA GLY A 378 -3.23 -19.36 24.44
C GLY A 378 -2.73 -18.07 25.09
N ARG A 379 -3.65 -17.12 25.32
CA ARG A 379 -3.32 -15.82 25.92
C ARG A 379 -2.66 -15.99 27.28
N VAL A 380 -1.57 -15.27 27.50
CA VAL A 380 -0.89 -15.15 28.79
C VAL A 380 -0.85 -13.68 29.21
N PRO A 381 -0.93 -13.37 30.51
CA PRO A 381 -0.78 -12.00 30.98
C PRO A 381 0.63 -11.46 30.72
N PHE A 382 0.77 -10.14 30.65
CA PHE A 382 2.08 -9.50 30.68
C PHE A 382 2.61 -9.40 32.12
N GLU A 383 3.73 -10.09 32.41
CA GLU A 383 4.27 -10.19 33.77
C GLU A 383 5.80 -10.31 33.78
N VAL A 384 6.43 -9.80 34.84
CA VAL A 384 7.82 -10.09 35.20
C VAL A 384 7.83 -11.30 36.13
N LEU A 385 8.51 -12.37 35.74
CA LEU A 385 8.57 -13.64 36.47
C LEU A 385 9.78 -13.72 37.41
N ALA A 386 10.91 -13.13 37.01
CA ALA A 386 12.13 -13.15 37.81
C ALA A 386 13.03 -11.95 37.50
N VAL A 387 13.83 -11.56 38.49
CA VAL A 387 14.87 -10.53 38.41
C VAL A 387 16.19 -11.13 38.91
N SER A 388 17.25 -11.03 38.11
CA SER A 388 18.60 -11.49 38.47
C SER A 388 19.63 -10.44 38.08
N GLY A 389 20.08 -9.65 39.05
CA GLY A 389 20.85 -8.44 38.76
C GLY A 389 20.02 -7.44 37.95
N ARG A 390 20.43 -7.14 36.72
CA ARG A 390 19.69 -6.31 35.76
C ARG A 390 18.83 -7.11 34.78
N THR A 391 19.00 -8.43 34.75
CA THR A 391 18.26 -9.30 33.83
C THR A 391 16.85 -9.52 34.36
N LEU A 392 15.87 -9.24 33.52
CA LEU A 392 14.47 -9.57 33.72
C LEU A 392 14.12 -10.79 32.87
N THR A 393 13.34 -11.69 33.45
CA THR A 393 12.65 -12.74 32.70
C THR A 393 11.16 -12.56 32.93
N GLY A 394 10.37 -12.58 31.87
CA GLY A 394 8.93 -12.40 31.97
C GLY A 394 8.16 -13.17 30.91
N ARG A 395 6.85 -12.95 30.92
CA ARG A 395 5.95 -13.47 29.90
C ARG A 395 5.03 -12.41 29.34
N GLY A 396 4.54 -12.61 28.11
CA GLY A 396 3.60 -11.72 27.44
C GLY A 396 3.08 -12.35 26.14
N TRP A 397 1.83 -12.05 25.79
CA TRP A 397 1.21 -12.57 24.57
C TRP A 397 1.65 -11.81 23.32
N ILE A 398 1.16 -12.16 22.13
CA ILE A 398 1.50 -11.49 20.86
C ILE A 398 1.03 -10.03 20.77
N THR A 399 0.26 -9.54 21.74
CA THR A 399 -0.08 -8.12 21.88
C THR A 399 1.05 -7.30 22.49
N VAL A 400 2.08 -7.94 23.04
CA VAL A 400 3.28 -7.30 23.58
C VAL A 400 4.36 -7.33 22.51
N GLN A 401 4.66 -6.17 21.94
CA GLN A 401 5.61 -6.00 20.83
C GLN A 401 6.81 -5.17 21.26
N GLU A 402 6.58 -4.19 22.13
CA GLU A 402 7.62 -3.41 22.77
C GLU A 402 7.37 -3.39 24.28
N ILE A 403 8.44 -3.43 25.08
CA ILE A 403 8.38 -3.29 26.52
C ILE A 403 9.16 -2.04 26.89
N ARG A 404 8.56 -1.13 27.66
CA ARG A 404 9.22 0.10 28.12
C ARG A 404 9.22 0.18 29.63
N ASP A 405 10.23 0.83 30.18
CA ASP A 405 10.18 1.32 31.55
C ASP A 405 9.10 2.40 31.64
N LEU A 406 8.09 2.20 32.49
CA LEU A 406 6.90 3.05 32.51
C LEU A 406 7.19 4.47 33.05
N ALA A 407 8.22 4.61 33.89
CA ALA A 407 8.57 5.89 34.49
C ALA A 407 9.32 6.81 33.51
N THR A 408 10.16 6.23 32.66
CA THR A 408 11.02 6.97 31.73
C THR A 408 10.56 6.89 30.27
N ASP A 409 9.60 6.02 29.96
CA ASP A 409 9.20 5.64 28.58
C ASP A 409 10.37 5.11 27.75
N THR A 410 11.41 4.57 28.40
CA THR A 410 12.60 4.03 27.72
C THR A 410 12.32 2.60 27.24
N PRO A 411 12.47 2.28 25.94
CA PRO A 411 12.36 0.93 25.44
C PRO A 411 13.43 0.00 26.01
N LEU A 412 13.06 -1.24 26.33
CA LEU A 412 13.98 -2.29 26.73
C LEU A 412 14.43 -3.09 25.51
N ASP A 413 15.69 -3.55 25.52
CA ASP A 413 16.18 -4.53 24.56
C ASP A 413 15.63 -5.92 24.92
N VAL A 414 14.51 -6.28 24.28
CA VAL A 414 13.79 -7.54 24.54
C VAL A 414 14.25 -8.64 23.60
N VAL A 415 14.56 -9.81 24.16
CA VAL A 415 14.80 -11.04 23.41
C VAL A 415 13.71 -12.05 23.74
N TRP A 416 12.87 -12.37 22.76
CA TRP A 416 11.88 -13.43 22.86
C TRP A 416 12.56 -14.81 22.77
N LYS A 417 12.41 -15.63 23.81
CA LYS A 417 12.97 -16.99 23.85
C LYS A 417 12.04 -18.00 23.18
N ASP A 418 10.75 -17.75 23.29
CA ASP A 418 9.68 -18.53 22.68
C ASP A 418 8.47 -17.61 22.40
N TRP A 419 7.31 -18.23 22.14
CA TRP A 419 6.04 -17.54 21.86
C TRP A 419 5.45 -16.73 23.01
N THR A 420 5.98 -16.81 24.22
CA THR A 420 5.42 -16.13 25.39
C THR A 420 6.48 -15.63 26.35
N THR A 421 7.67 -16.21 26.35
CA THR A 421 8.75 -15.91 27.29
C THR A 421 9.71 -14.89 26.69
N TRP A 422 10.02 -13.86 27.45
CA TRP A 422 10.98 -12.83 27.09
C TRP A 422 12.06 -12.65 28.15
N GLU A 423 13.24 -12.22 27.71
CA GLU A 423 14.28 -11.66 28.58
C GLU A 423 14.60 -10.24 28.16
N ALA A 424 14.92 -9.38 29.12
CA ALA A 424 15.35 -8.02 28.85
C ALA A 424 16.34 -7.55 29.93
N GLN A 425 17.02 -6.43 29.67
CA GLN A 425 17.87 -5.78 30.66
C GLN A 425 17.20 -4.51 31.17
N LEU A 426 17.25 -4.29 32.49
CA LEU A 426 16.88 -3.01 33.08
C LEU A 426 17.84 -1.90 32.61
N PRO A 427 17.34 -0.69 32.29
CA PRO A 427 18.18 0.47 32.04
C PRO A 427 19.12 0.77 33.22
N GLU A 428 20.25 1.43 32.96
CA GLU A 428 21.18 1.79 34.03
C GLU A 428 20.53 2.73 35.06
N GLY A 429 20.77 2.45 36.34
CA GLY A 429 20.18 3.23 37.45
C GLY A 429 18.73 2.85 37.80
N VAL A 430 18.09 1.95 37.05
CA VAL A 430 16.76 1.43 37.37
C VAL A 430 16.90 0.16 38.20
N SER A 431 16.33 0.15 39.41
CA SER A 431 16.39 -0.99 40.35
C SER A 431 15.02 -1.62 40.66
N GLY A 432 13.96 -1.13 40.03
CA GLY A 432 12.57 -1.55 40.27
C GLY A 432 11.59 -0.60 39.58
N GLY A 433 10.28 -0.81 39.79
CA GLY A 433 9.24 0.02 39.19
C GLY A 433 8.20 -0.79 38.43
N ALA A 434 7.72 -0.26 37.31
CA ALA A 434 6.75 -0.92 36.45
C ALA A 434 7.17 -0.84 34.98
N LEU A 435 6.82 -1.86 34.22
CA LEU A 435 6.99 -1.93 32.78
C LEU A 435 5.63 -1.72 32.10
N GLY A 436 5.63 -1.05 30.96
CA GLY A 436 4.52 -1.00 30.03
C GLY A 436 4.74 -1.94 28.85
N ALA A 437 3.71 -2.69 28.47
CA ALA A 437 3.68 -3.48 27.24
C ALA A 437 2.91 -2.72 26.15
N TYR A 438 3.53 -2.53 25.00
CA TYR A 438 2.98 -1.76 23.89
C TYR A 438 2.77 -2.66 22.67
N ASN A 439 1.68 -2.43 21.95
CA ASN A 439 1.33 -3.17 20.74
C ASN A 439 2.06 -2.62 19.49
N THR A 440 1.74 -3.15 18.31
CA THR A 440 2.37 -2.72 17.05
C THR A 440 2.06 -1.28 16.66
N MET A 441 1.03 -0.66 17.26
CA MET A 441 0.64 0.73 17.04
C MET A 441 1.25 1.68 18.09
N GLY A 442 2.05 1.16 19.03
CA GLY A 442 2.60 1.94 20.15
C GLY A 442 1.56 2.30 21.22
N GLU A 443 0.42 1.60 21.27
CA GLU A 443 -0.59 1.78 22.32
C GLU A 443 -0.23 0.91 23.53
N LEU A 444 -0.31 1.47 24.75
CA LEU A 444 -0.10 0.74 25.99
C LEU A 444 -1.25 -0.25 26.23
N MET A 445 -0.91 -1.53 26.32
CA MET A 445 -1.87 -2.63 26.47
C MET A 445 -2.00 -3.10 27.91
N GLU A 446 -0.86 -3.34 28.57
CA GLU A 446 -0.77 -3.94 29.90
C GLU A 446 0.42 -3.36 30.66
N THR A 447 0.45 -3.53 31.97
CA THR A 447 1.58 -3.14 32.82
C THR A 447 1.99 -4.28 33.73
N ALA A 448 3.27 -4.36 34.07
CA ALA A 448 3.81 -5.35 34.99
C ALA A 448 4.72 -4.69 36.03
N VAL A 449 4.60 -5.07 37.29
CA VAL A 449 5.48 -4.60 38.36
C VAL A 449 6.78 -5.41 38.35
N ILE A 450 7.91 -4.74 38.51
CA ILE A 450 9.22 -5.38 38.73
C ILE A 450 9.25 -5.80 40.22
N PRO A 451 9.37 -7.11 40.52
CA PRO A 451 9.30 -7.66 41.89
C PRO A 451 10.31 -7.10 42.89
#